data_AF-A0A6G9YJ26-F1
#
_entry.id   AF-A0A6G9YJ26-F1
#
_cell.length_a   1.000
_cell.length_b   1.000
_cell.length_c   1.000
_cell.angle_alpha   90.00
_cell.angle_beta   90.00
_cell.angle_gamma   90.00
#
_symmetry.space_group_name_H-M   'P 1'
#
loop_
_entity.id
_entity.type
_entity.pdbx_description
1 polymer ?
#
loop_
_entity_poly.entity_id
_entity_poly.type
_entity_poly.pdbx_seq_one_letter_code
_entity_poly.pdbx_strand_id
1 'polypeptide(L)'
;MIVILLIVVVLIIAGVVGAVVVLSRNQQRSQAAANEVVPGRPTRAPISWAGSHDPEARLHRRLRDAMAALRTVSAIDNGTSIVLRADLEQTALSIDDHLVAISGLPQANKAELLAAATKAVEAVETGVAEYASSATRADTAQLESGLGAVRDQLTLIAEIEKSLGSR
;
A
#
# COMPACT_ATOMS: atom_id res chain seq x y z
N MET A 1 -16.25 -55.46 -3.12
CA MET A 1 -16.97 -54.34 -2.47
C MET A 1 -16.05 -53.43 -1.66
N ILE A 2 -15.23 -53.96 -0.73
CA ILE A 2 -14.32 -53.15 0.11
C ILE A 2 -13.35 -52.28 -0.71
N VAL A 3 -12.75 -52.83 -1.77
CA VAL A 3 -11.81 -52.09 -2.64
C VAL A 3 -12.48 -50.90 -3.34
N ILE A 4 -13.72 -51.09 -3.83
CA ILE A 4 -14.50 -50.03 -4.48
C ILE A 4 -14.83 -48.93 -3.47
N LEU A 5 -15.20 -49.31 -2.25
CA LEU A 5 -15.52 -48.37 -1.17
C LEU A 5 -14.30 -47.55 -0.75
N LEU A 6 -13.12 -48.17 -0.67
CA LEU A 6 -11.85 -47.46 -0.42
C LEU A 6 -11.51 -46.45 -1.52
N ILE A 7 -11.68 -46.83 -2.79
CA ILE A 7 -11.43 -45.92 -3.93
C ILE A 7 -12.37 -44.71 -3.87
N VAL A 8 -13.65 -44.93 -3.57
CA VAL A 8 -14.64 -43.84 -3.44
C VAL A 8 -14.26 -42.90 -2.29
N VAL A 9 -13.85 -43.44 -1.13
CA VAL A 9 -13.41 -42.63 0.02
C VAL A 9 -12.16 -41.79 -0.33
N VAL A 10 -11.17 -42.38 -1.01
CA VAL A 10 -9.97 -41.66 -1.43
C VAL A 10 -10.30 -40.52 -2.41
N LEU A 11 -11.21 -40.75 -3.36
CA LEU A 11 -11.66 -39.71 -4.30
C LEU A 11 -12.39 -38.57 -3.60
N ILE A 12 -13.22 -38.87 -2.60
CA ILE A 12 -13.91 -37.85 -1.80
C ILE A 12 -12.90 -37.02 -1.01
N ILE A 13 -11.94 -37.67 -0.32
CA ILE A 13 -10.90 -36.97 0.43
C ILE A 13 -10.04 -36.10 -0.49
N ALA A 14 -9.63 -36.62 -1.65
CA ALA A 14 -8.86 -35.87 -2.64
C ALA A 14 -9.65 -34.67 -3.17
N GLY A 15 -10.95 -34.83 -3.42
CA GLY A 15 -11.84 -33.74 -3.84
C GLY A 15 -11.97 -32.65 -2.77
N VAL A 16 -12.15 -33.02 -1.51
CA VAL A 16 -12.24 -32.07 -0.39
C VAL A 16 -10.92 -31.33 -0.19
N VAL A 17 -9.78 -32.04 -0.18
CA VAL A 17 -8.44 -31.42 -0.06
C VAL A 17 -8.17 -30.48 -1.24
N GLY A 18 -8.49 -30.90 -2.47
CA GLY A 18 -8.34 -30.07 -3.66
C GLY A 18 -9.18 -28.79 -3.59
N ALA A 19 -10.44 -28.89 -3.17
CA ALA A 19 -11.32 -27.74 -3.00
C ALA A 19 -10.77 -26.74 -1.95
N VAL A 20 -10.31 -27.25 -0.79
CA VAL A 20 -9.74 -26.41 0.28
C VAL A 20 -8.48 -25.67 -0.19
N VAL A 21 -7.60 -26.31 -0.96
CA VAL A 21 -6.39 -25.67 -1.50
C VAL A 21 -6.71 -24.59 -2.53
N VAL A 22 -7.71 -24.80 -3.38
CA VAL A 22 -8.13 -23.78 -4.37
C VAL A 22 -8.78 -22.60 -3.67
N LEU A 23 -9.66 -22.85 -2.69
CA LEU A 23 -10.32 -21.81 -1.89
C LEU A 23 -9.30 -20.96 -1.12
N SER A 24 -8.33 -21.59 -0.45
CA SER A 24 -7.31 -20.87 0.33
C SER A 24 -6.42 -20.00 -0.55
N ARG A 25 -6.00 -20.50 -1.72
CA ARG A 25 -5.22 -19.72 -2.69
C ARG A 25 -5.98 -18.53 -3.23
N ASN A 26 -7.26 -18.71 -3.55
CA ASN A 26 -8.08 -17.61 -4.07
C ASN A 26 -8.33 -16.55 -2.99
N GLN A 27 -8.52 -16.98 -1.74
CA GLN A 27 -8.67 -16.10 -0.60
C GLN A 27 -7.38 -15.35 -0.24
N GLN A 28 -6.21 -15.98 -0.39
CA GLN A 28 -4.93 -15.30 -0.25
C GLN A 28 -4.72 -14.25 -1.33
N ARG A 29 -5.07 -14.56 -2.59
CA ARG A 29 -4.96 -13.60 -3.70
C ARG A 29 -5.91 -12.42 -3.53
N SER A 30 -7.16 -12.66 -3.13
CA SER A 30 -8.11 -11.57 -2.88
C SER A 30 -7.68 -10.70 -1.72
N GLN A 31 -7.10 -11.29 -0.66
CA GLN A 31 -6.55 -10.52 0.47
C GLN A 31 -5.29 -9.75 0.08
N ALA A 32 -4.41 -10.32 -0.74
CA ALA A 32 -3.24 -9.62 -1.24
C ALA A 32 -3.63 -8.45 -2.16
N ALA A 33 -4.57 -8.66 -3.09
CA ALA A 33 -5.12 -7.59 -3.92
C ALA A 33 -5.83 -6.52 -3.07
N ALA A 34 -6.60 -6.95 -2.08
CA ALA A 34 -7.18 -6.08 -1.07
C ALA A 34 -6.16 -5.59 -0.05
N ASN A 35 -4.85 -5.78 -0.23
CA ASN A 35 -3.78 -5.12 0.51
C ASN A 35 -3.09 -4.03 -0.31
N GLU A 36 -3.35 -3.97 -1.62
CA GLU A 36 -2.65 -3.07 -2.54
C GLU A 36 -3.02 -1.60 -2.30
N VAL A 37 -1.98 -0.75 -2.32
CA VAL A 37 -2.11 0.73 -2.31
C VAL A 37 -2.55 1.26 -3.67
N VAL A 38 -1.94 0.72 -4.73
CA VAL A 38 -2.28 1.00 -6.12
C VAL A 38 -2.74 -0.30 -6.78
N PRO A 39 -3.96 -0.38 -7.33
CA PRO A 39 -4.48 -1.60 -7.93
C PRO A 39 -3.56 -2.17 -9.02
N GLY A 40 -3.28 -3.46 -8.97
CA GLY A 40 -2.39 -4.14 -9.92
C GLY A 40 -0.89 -3.94 -9.63
N ARG A 41 -0.54 -3.20 -8.56
CA ARG A 41 0.83 -3.10 -8.05
C ARG A 41 0.93 -3.87 -6.73
N PRO A 42 1.66 -5.00 -6.69
CA PRO A 42 1.79 -5.76 -5.46
C PRO A 42 2.50 -4.92 -4.39
N THR A 43 1.89 -4.85 -3.20
CA THR A 43 2.49 -4.24 -2.01
C THR A 43 3.41 -5.23 -1.30
N ARG A 44 4.40 -4.71 -0.56
CA ARG A 44 5.24 -5.48 0.36
C ARG A 44 4.65 -5.54 1.78
N ALA A 45 3.53 -4.88 2.02
CA ALA A 45 2.85 -4.84 3.31
C ALA A 45 2.38 -6.24 3.74
N PRO A 46 2.64 -6.64 5.01
CA PRO A 46 2.11 -7.88 5.57
C PRO A 46 0.59 -7.94 5.53
N ILE A 47 0.04 -9.12 5.21
CA ILE A 47 -1.41 -9.36 5.24
C ILE A 47 -1.99 -9.17 6.65
N SER A 48 -1.19 -9.38 7.69
CA SER A 48 -1.59 -9.17 9.09
C SER A 48 -2.00 -7.73 9.41
N TRP A 49 -1.59 -6.74 8.59
CA TRP A 49 -1.95 -5.33 8.78
C TRP A 49 -3.42 -5.04 8.51
N ALA A 50 -4.14 -5.89 7.76
CA ALA A 50 -5.56 -5.69 7.47
C ALA A 50 -6.42 -5.55 8.73
N GLY A 51 -6.04 -6.23 9.83
CA GLY A 51 -6.72 -6.16 11.13
C GLY A 51 -5.85 -5.63 12.29
N SER A 52 -4.60 -5.23 12.03
CA SER A 52 -3.70 -4.80 13.10
C SER A 52 -3.98 -3.37 13.57
N HIS A 53 -3.74 -3.13 14.86
CA HIS A 53 -3.80 -1.83 15.51
C HIS A 53 -2.41 -1.15 15.57
N ASP A 54 -1.38 -1.79 15.01
CA ASP A 54 -0.04 -1.22 14.92
C ASP A 54 -0.08 0.14 14.19
N PRO A 55 0.75 1.11 14.60
CA PRO A 55 0.77 2.42 13.98
C PRO A 55 1.09 2.35 12.48
N GLU A 56 2.00 1.46 12.06
CA GLU A 56 2.35 1.21 10.66
C GLU A 56 1.13 0.74 9.85
N ALA A 57 0.36 -0.22 10.39
CA ALA A 57 -0.83 -0.76 9.76
C ALA A 57 -1.93 0.31 9.59
N ARG A 58 -2.05 1.22 10.56
CA ARG A 58 -2.98 2.37 10.46
C ARG A 58 -2.57 3.34 9.36
N LEU A 59 -1.28 3.66 9.25
CA LEU A 59 -0.75 4.56 8.21
C LEU A 59 -0.91 3.95 6.81
N HIS A 60 -0.67 2.64 6.66
CA HIS A 60 -0.92 1.93 5.41
C HIS A 60 -2.40 2.03 4.96
N ARG A 61 -3.36 1.82 5.87
CA ARG A 61 -4.79 1.97 5.55
C ARG A 61 -5.15 3.39 5.12
N ARG A 62 -4.65 4.41 5.83
CA ARG A 62 -4.83 5.82 5.45
C ARG A 62 -4.32 6.12 4.04
N LEU A 63 -3.12 5.63 3.72
CA LEU A 63 -2.53 5.79 2.39
C LEU A 63 -3.39 5.13 1.30
N ARG A 64 -3.95 3.94 1.58
CA ARG A 64 -4.89 3.26 0.68
C ARG A 64 -6.17 4.04 0.45
N ASP A 65 -6.74 4.61 1.51
CA ASP A 65 -7.94 5.43 1.44
C ASP A 65 -7.69 6.70 0.61
N ALA A 66 -6.52 7.34 0.78
CA ALA A 66 -6.10 8.48 -0.03
C ALA A 66 -5.98 8.11 -1.52
N MET A 67 -5.32 6.99 -1.85
CA MET A 67 -5.22 6.54 -3.25
C MET A 67 -6.58 6.11 -3.82
N ALA A 68 -7.49 5.58 -3.00
CA ALA A 68 -8.86 5.31 -3.41
C ALA A 68 -9.60 6.60 -3.76
N ALA A 69 -9.47 7.65 -2.93
CA ALA A 69 -10.03 8.96 -3.22
C ALA A 69 -9.45 9.56 -4.51
N LEU A 70 -8.12 9.49 -4.71
CA LEU A 70 -7.46 9.94 -5.95
C LEU A 70 -8.08 9.29 -7.19
N ARG A 71 -8.32 7.98 -7.14
CA ARG A 71 -8.95 7.23 -8.25
C ARG A 71 -10.39 7.67 -8.53
N THR A 72 -11.17 8.08 -7.52
CA THR A 72 -12.54 8.57 -7.76
C THR A 72 -12.56 9.87 -8.56
N VAL A 73 -11.54 10.72 -8.42
CA VAL A 73 -11.45 12.00 -9.13
C VAL A 73 -10.84 11.85 -10.53
N SER A 74 -10.07 10.79 -10.76
CA SER A 74 -9.36 10.54 -12.03
C SER A 74 -10.25 10.35 -13.27
N ALA A 75 -11.57 10.34 -13.12
CA ALA A 75 -12.53 10.34 -14.22
C ALA A 75 -12.50 11.61 -15.09
N ILE A 76 -11.81 12.67 -14.63
CA ILE A 76 -11.74 14.00 -15.29
C ILE A 76 -10.33 14.26 -15.89
N ASP A 77 -9.48 13.22 -15.97
CA ASP A 77 -8.07 13.39 -16.31
C ASP A 77 -7.81 13.95 -17.72
N ASN A 78 -6.97 14.98 -17.77
CA ASN A 78 -6.28 15.49 -18.96
C ASN A 78 -4.80 15.02 -18.99
N GLY A 79 -4.09 15.21 -20.10
CA GLY A 79 -2.71 14.71 -20.29
C GLY A 79 -1.72 15.08 -19.18
N THR A 80 -1.83 16.27 -18.59
CA THR A 80 -0.99 16.76 -17.49
C THR A 80 -1.36 16.11 -16.15
N SER A 81 -2.65 15.94 -15.86
CA SER A 81 -3.12 15.30 -14.63
C SER A 81 -2.76 13.81 -14.53
N ILE A 82 -2.49 13.14 -15.66
CA ILE A 82 -2.06 11.73 -15.69
C ILE A 82 -0.65 11.56 -15.13
N VAL A 83 0.28 12.45 -15.50
CA VAL A 83 1.67 12.41 -14.98
C VAL A 83 1.66 12.65 -13.48
N LEU A 84 0.90 13.65 -13.04
CA LEU A 84 0.76 14.02 -11.64
C LEU A 84 0.16 12.89 -10.79
N ARG A 85 -0.83 12.18 -11.34
CA ARG A 85 -1.39 10.97 -10.74
C ARG A 85 -0.34 9.87 -10.60
N ALA A 86 0.44 9.62 -11.65
CA ALA A 86 1.50 8.62 -11.62
C ALA A 86 2.58 8.95 -10.57
N ASP A 87 2.93 10.22 -10.40
CA ASP A 87 3.87 10.67 -9.37
C ASP A 87 3.29 10.49 -7.95
N LEU A 88 2.01 10.77 -7.74
CA LEU A 88 1.30 10.48 -6.48
C LEU A 88 1.29 8.99 -6.17
N GLU A 89 0.94 8.14 -7.14
CA GLU A 89 0.94 6.68 -7.00
C GLU A 89 2.34 6.14 -6.67
N GLN A 90 3.37 6.62 -7.36
CA GLN A 90 4.76 6.22 -7.11
C GLN A 90 5.24 6.66 -5.73
N THR A 91 4.86 7.86 -5.29
CA THR A 91 5.19 8.39 -3.96
C THR A 91 4.51 7.58 -2.86
N ALA A 92 3.24 7.22 -3.05
CA ALA A 92 2.53 6.33 -2.14
C ALA A 92 3.21 4.97 -2.01
N LEU A 93 3.61 4.34 -3.12
CA LEU A 93 4.34 3.07 -3.08
C LEU A 93 5.67 3.18 -2.31
N SER A 94 6.41 4.28 -2.48
CA SER A 94 7.65 4.52 -1.74
C SER A 94 7.42 4.65 -0.23
N ILE A 95 6.35 5.34 0.17
CA ILE A 95 5.98 5.48 1.59
C ILE A 95 5.57 4.12 2.17
N ASP A 96 4.81 3.34 1.42
CA ASP A 96 4.39 1.99 1.83
C ASP A 96 5.61 1.08 2.09
N ASP A 97 6.59 1.10 1.18
CA ASP A 97 7.85 0.35 1.36
C ASP A 97 8.63 0.80 2.61
N HIS A 98 8.65 2.11 2.91
CA HIS A 98 9.26 2.63 4.14
C HIS A 98 8.51 2.17 5.40
N LEU A 99 7.17 2.16 5.40
CA LEU A 99 6.38 1.64 6.52
C LEU A 99 6.70 0.17 6.79
N VAL A 100 6.88 -0.62 5.72
CA VAL A 100 7.29 -2.03 5.83
C VAL A 100 8.69 -2.15 6.45
N ALA A 101 9.64 -1.32 6.03
CA ALA A 101 10.98 -1.30 6.62
C ALA A 101 10.94 -0.95 8.11
N ILE A 102 10.22 0.10 8.50
CA ILE A 102 10.04 0.53 9.90
C ILE A 102 9.43 -0.59 10.75
N SER A 103 8.48 -1.34 10.20
CA SER A 103 7.81 -2.41 10.94
C SER A 103 8.77 -3.51 11.41
N GLY A 104 9.85 -3.75 10.67
CA GLY A 104 10.91 -4.71 11.01
C GLY A 104 11.96 -4.21 12.00
N LEU A 105 11.96 -2.93 12.38
CA LEU A 105 12.96 -2.36 13.28
C LEU A 105 12.66 -2.61 14.77
N PRO A 106 13.66 -2.57 15.67
CA PRO A 106 13.44 -2.58 17.12
C PRO A 106 12.71 -1.33 17.63
N GLN A 107 11.84 -1.49 18.63
CA GLN A 107 10.95 -0.43 19.14
C GLN A 107 11.66 0.88 19.55
N ALA A 108 12.91 0.81 19.98
CA ALA A 108 13.69 1.95 20.45
C ALA A 108 13.86 3.06 19.39
N ASN A 109 13.92 2.72 18.10
CA ASN A 109 14.14 3.68 17.01
C ASN A 109 12.87 3.99 16.21
N LYS A 110 11.76 3.32 16.51
CA LYS A 110 10.53 3.44 15.72
C LYS A 110 9.81 4.77 15.91
N ALA A 111 9.86 5.37 17.11
CA ALA A 111 9.01 6.53 17.42
C ALA A 111 9.29 7.73 16.50
N GLU A 112 10.57 8.04 16.25
CA GLU A 112 10.97 9.15 15.39
C GLU A 112 10.65 8.85 13.90
N LEU A 113 10.95 7.64 13.45
CA LEU A 113 10.67 7.20 12.08
C LEU A 113 9.16 7.17 11.80
N LEU A 114 8.34 6.74 12.76
CA LEU A 114 6.88 6.76 12.65
C LEU A 114 6.33 8.19 12.60
N ALA A 115 6.93 9.14 13.34
CA ALA A 115 6.54 10.54 13.25
C ALA A 115 6.86 11.13 11.87
N ALA A 116 8.02 10.79 11.30
CA ALA A 116 8.39 11.19 9.94
C ALA A 116 7.47 10.56 8.88
N ALA A 117 7.19 9.27 9.00
CA ALA A 117 6.26 8.56 8.11
C ALA A 117 4.83 9.12 8.20
N THR A 118 4.38 9.51 9.39
CA THR A 118 3.08 10.15 9.59
C THR A 118 2.99 11.44 8.79
N LYS A 119 4.01 12.30 8.85
CA LYS A 119 4.06 13.54 8.05
C LYS A 119 4.06 13.28 6.55
N ALA A 120 4.78 12.25 6.11
CA ALA A 120 4.81 11.87 4.69
C ALA A 120 3.43 11.42 4.19
N VAL A 121 2.71 10.62 4.98
CA VAL A 121 1.33 10.22 4.66
C VAL A 121 0.40 11.43 4.63
N GLU A 122 0.49 12.33 5.61
CA GLU A 122 -0.30 13.58 5.64
C GLU A 122 -0.06 14.47 4.43
N ALA A 123 1.18 14.53 3.95
CA ALA A 123 1.52 15.29 2.75
C ALA A 123 0.92 14.66 1.47
N VAL A 124 0.89 13.33 1.36
CA VAL A 124 0.19 12.65 0.26
C VAL A 124 -1.32 12.85 0.34
N GLU A 125 -1.92 12.75 1.52
CA GLU A 125 -3.34 13.04 1.73
C GLU A 125 -3.69 14.47 1.31
N THR A 126 -2.83 15.43 1.66
CA THR A 126 -2.96 16.83 1.25
C THR A 126 -2.84 16.97 -0.27
N GLY A 127 -1.82 16.36 -0.89
CA GLY A 127 -1.63 16.38 -2.34
C GLY A 127 -2.80 15.75 -3.10
N VAL A 128 -3.42 14.69 -2.57
CA VAL A 128 -4.64 14.09 -3.14
C VAL A 128 -5.83 15.05 -3.00
N ALA A 129 -5.99 15.71 -1.86
CA ALA A 129 -7.06 16.69 -1.66
C ALA A 129 -6.89 17.92 -2.58
N GLU A 130 -5.65 18.39 -2.75
CA GLU A 130 -5.29 19.44 -3.69
C GLU A 130 -5.58 19.00 -5.12
N TYR A 131 -5.14 17.81 -5.53
CA TYR A 131 -5.45 17.22 -6.84
C TYR A 131 -6.96 17.18 -7.08
N ALA A 132 -7.73 16.74 -6.10
CA ALA A 132 -9.18 16.70 -6.19
C ALA A 132 -9.80 18.09 -6.41
N SER A 133 -9.24 19.09 -5.73
CA SER A 133 -9.67 20.49 -5.83
C SER A 133 -9.19 21.21 -7.10
N SER A 134 -8.02 20.82 -7.62
CA SER A 134 -7.40 21.36 -8.82
C SER A 134 -7.96 20.71 -10.08
N ALA A 135 -8.36 19.44 -10.03
CA ALA A 135 -9.16 18.82 -11.10
C ALA A 135 -10.48 19.56 -11.31
N THR A 136 -11.01 20.23 -10.27
CA THR A 136 -12.19 21.09 -10.35
C THR A 136 -11.90 22.56 -10.66
N ARG A 137 -10.64 23.03 -10.54
CA ARG A 137 -10.26 24.46 -10.71
C ARG A 137 -9.16 24.77 -11.76
N ALA A 138 -8.48 23.76 -12.31
CA ALA A 138 -7.36 23.82 -13.24
C ALA A 138 -6.08 24.55 -12.73
N ASP A 139 -5.61 24.26 -11.51
CA ASP A 139 -4.34 24.78 -10.96
C ASP A 139 -3.36 23.64 -10.60
N THR A 140 -2.51 23.23 -11.56
CA THR A 140 -1.65 22.04 -11.46
C THR A 140 -0.22 22.34 -10.97
N ALA A 141 0.24 23.59 -11.07
CA ALA A 141 1.63 23.97 -10.76
C ALA A 141 1.95 23.93 -9.26
N GLN A 142 0.99 24.28 -8.40
CA GLN A 142 1.16 24.25 -6.95
C GLN A 142 1.33 22.82 -6.42
N LEU A 143 0.61 21.86 -7.01
CA LEU A 143 0.67 20.45 -6.65
C LEU A 143 2.00 19.80 -7.07
N GLU A 144 2.53 20.13 -8.25
CA GLU A 144 3.86 19.68 -8.68
C GLU A 144 4.96 20.09 -7.69
N SER A 145 4.91 21.33 -7.20
CA SER A 145 5.87 21.81 -6.19
C SER A 145 5.73 21.09 -4.85
N GLY A 146 4.49 20.81 -4.41
CA GLY A 146 4.24 20.06 -3.18
C GLY A 146 4.78 18.63 -3.24
N LEU A 147 4.56 17.94 -4.37
CA LEU A 147 5.08 16.57 -4.57
C LEU A 147 6.61 16.51 -4.60
N GLY A 148 7.25 17.52 -5.20
CA GLY A 148 8.71 17.66 -5.15
C GLY A 148 9.23 17.68 -3.71
N ALA A 149 8.63 18.51 -2.84
CA ALA A 149 9.02 18.63 -1.45
C ALA A 149 8.84 17.32 -0.65
N VAL A 150 7.77 16.57 -0.91
CA VAL A 150 7.56 15.25 -0.29
C VAL A 150 8.64 14.26 -0.70
N ARG A 151 9.00 14.22 -1.98
CA ARG A 151 10.03 13.31 -2.50
C ARG A 151 11.43 13.63 -1.95
N ASP A 152 11.74 14.91 -1.81
CA ASP A 152 13.00 15.36 -1.19
C ASP A 152 13.07 14.93 0.28
N GLN A 153 11.95 15.06 1.01
CA GLN A 153 11.87 14.63 2.41
C GLN A 153 12.03 13.12 2.56
N LEU A 154 11.45 12.31 1.66
CA LEU A 154 11.61 10.85 1.68
C LEU A 154 13.05 10.42 1.40
N THR A 155 13.74 11.13 0.50
CA THR A 155 15.15 10.87 0.19
C THR A 155 16.05 11.13 1.39
N LEU A 156 15.78 12.22 2.14
CA LEU A 156 16.49 12.53 3.39
C LEU A 156 16.29 11.43 4.44
N ILE A 157 15.07 10.93 4.61
CA ILE A 157 14.78 9.86 5.57
C ILE A 157 15.52 8.57 5.18
N ALA A 158 15.51 8.19 3.91
CA ALA A 158 16.21 7.01 3.42
C ALA A 158 17.73 7.09 3.67
N GLU A 159 18.34 8.26 3.52
CA GLU A 159 19.76 8.48 3.81
C GLU A 159 20.06 8.37 5.32
N ILE A 160 19.17 8.88 6.17
CA ILE A 160 19.28 8.73 7.64
C ILE A 160 19.23 7.25 8.03
N GLU A 161 18.27 6.49 7.52
CA GLU A 161 18.15 5.05 7.77
C GLU A 161 19.41 4.28 7.34
N LYS A 162 19.94 4.59 6.15
CA LYS A 162 21.17 3.99 5.64
C LYS A 162 22.38 4.30 6.53
N SER A 163 22.48 5.53 7.03
CA SER A 163 23.57 5.95 7.94
C SER A 163 23.49 5.27 9.31
N LEU A 164 22.28 4.98 9.80
CA LEU A 164 22.04 4.29 11.07
C LEU A 164 22.28 2.78 10.97
N GLY A 165 22.01 2.16 9.82
CA GLY A 165 22.27 0.73 9.57
C GLY A 165 23.73 0.38 9.26
N SER A 166 24.60 1.37 9.07
CA SER A 166 26.04 1.18 8.77
C SER A 166 26.95 1.25 10.02
N ARG A 167 26.38 1.23 11.23
CA ARG A 167 27.09 1.15 12.51
C ARG A 167 26.84 -0.19 13.18
#